data_AF-A0A2N1UUR4-F1
#
_entry.id   AF-A0A2N1UUR4-F1
#
_cell.length_a   1.000
_cell.length_b   1.000
_cell.length_c   1.000
_cell.angle_alpha   90.00
_cell.angle_beta   90.00
_cell.angle_gamma   90.00
#
_symmetry.space_group_name_H-M   'P 1'
#
loop_
_entity.id
_entity.type
_entity.pdbx_description
1 polymer ?
#
loop_
_entity_poly.entity_id
_entity_poly.type
_entity_poly.pdbx_seq_one_letter_code
_entity_poly.pdbx_strand_id
1 'polypeptide(L)'
;MEDIPFKPEDVRNGIKSVMNVDYETDFLPHIDGRYGFGLFPPSAEGATPQMVLYLGLKNGHEAAFDQVMQSRFRFDMEALEKLEGGEKGSDVEQNMQKLRNMVETHGVDWGGVYPANLAALHKEASAEGKEYWQDLRNPVTDASGIGQAMRDYDAKATRPGVDLAGTVFYQGLGEAQKTEDGVFYTAYAVYGYDSSGVLYRYDSETESTQKVFEDLPKIEKPAAVEPSQAGSAKLIETWQGVPVYSLGLELPKDELPEDIQPVFARKGDVWMLALTPDALKAALKGSQSAQLKQWVVQSGGKDPNALFFLDIKGAADLVKRFVPEIIDSDEDIKGFMQALEPWNSLFGASRQSKQGTEGKLDFNVDLDKVDLDAMGKFFAEATKEEAPVAEESSALSSLKANMYTVQTMVETFGVDHGGYYPKNVAELQTAASQPEADYWKALNNPFQDSENSDSSVVLINKADYIAGPEMAGKVLYEPIIDENGKVTVYRIFGIDSEGIIFSEDGEVLTLTNE
;
A
#
# COMPACT_ATOMS: atom_id res chain seq x y z
N MET A 1 6.14 -19.86 -8.88
CA MET A 1 5.31 -18.64 -8.95
C MET A 1 4.28 -18.80 -7.86
N GLU A 2 4.33 -17.90 -6.89
CA GLU A 2 3.29 -17.82 -5.86
C GLU A 2 2.16 -16.96 -6.41
N ASP A 3 0.94 -17.48 -6.35
CA ASP A 3 -0.27 -16.75 -6.71
C ASP A 3 -0.40 -15.53 -5.79
N ILE A 4 -0.48 -14.32 -6.33
CA ILE A 4 -0.76 -13.12 -5.54
C ILE A 4 -2.28 -13.11 -5.27
N PRO A 5 -2.73 -13.26 -4.01
CA PRO A 5 -4.15 -13.31 -3.69
C PRO A 5 -4.73 -11.90 -3.76
N PHE A 6 -5.56 -11.65 -4.77
CA PHE A 6 -6.32 -10.42 -4.89
C PHE A 6 -7.55 -10.47 -3.97
N LYS A 7 -7.66 -9.53 -3.02
CA LYS A 7 -8.77 -9.49 -2.07
C LYS A 7 -9.91 -8.62 -2.65
N PRO A 8 -11.16 -9.10 -2.68
CA PRO A 8 -12.32 -8.30 -3.14
C PRO A 8 -12.51 -6.95 -2.42
N GLU A 9 -11.94 -6.81 -1.22
CA GLU A 9 -11.84 -5.58 -0.44
C GLU A 9 -11.06 -4.47 -1.17
N ASP A 10 -9.99 -4.81 -1.89
CA ASP A 10 -9.09 -3.84 -2.51
C ASP A 10 -9.77 -3.11 -3.68
N VAL A 11 -10.56 -3.84 -4.48
CA VAL A 11 -11.41 -3.25 -5.54
C VAL A 11 -12.46 -2.32 -4.95
N ARG A 12 -13.09 -2.73 -3.84
CA ARG A 12 -14.15 -1.94 -3.20
C ARG A 12 -13.60 -0.62 -2.69
N ASN A 13 -12.43 -0.66 -2.05
CA ASN A 13 -11.75 0.53 -1.55
C ASN A 13 -11.26 1.42 -2.69
N GLY A 14 -10.71 0.84 -3.77
CA GLY A 14 -10.32 1.59 -4.96
C GLY A 14 -11.49 2.34 -5.62
N ILE A 15 -12.64 1.67 -5.80
CA ILE A 15 -13.87 2.32 -6.33
C ILE A 15 -14.29 3.48 -5.43
N LYS A 16 -14.29 3.27 -4.11
CA LYS A 16 -14.67 4.31 -3.14
C LYS A 16 -13.74 5.50 -3.18
N SER A 17 -12.43 5.27 -3.24
CA SER A 17 -11.42 6.33 -3.27
C SER A 17 -11.45 7.14 -4.57
N VAL A 18 -11.60 6.46 -5.72
CA VAL A 18 -11.54 7.12 -7.04
C VAL A 18 -12.86 7.79 -7.41
N MET A 19 -13.98 7.14 -7.13
CA MET A 19 -15.30 7.57 -7.58
C MET A 19 -16.09 8.31 -6.49
N ASN A 20 -15.59 8.34 -5.24
CA ASN A 20 -16.29 8.84 -4.06
C ASN A 20 -17.68 8.21 -3.88
N VAL A 21 -17.82 6.95 -4.30
CA VAL A 21 -19.05 6.18 -4.15
C VAL A 21 -18.72 4.83 -3.53
N ASP A 22 -19.38 4.51 -2.42
CA ASP A 22 -19.14 3.29 -1.68
C ASP A 22 -19.94 2.12 -2.30
N TYR A 23 -19.24 1.10 -2.80
CA TYR A 23 -19.90 0.03 -3.54
C TYR A 23 -21.01 -0.67 -2.72
N GLU A 24 -20.84 -0.85 -1.42
CA GLU A 24 -21.79 -1.60 -0.60
C GLU A 24 -22.99 -0.79 -0.16
N THR A 25 -22.79 0.49 0.11
CA THR A 25 -23.85 1.36 0.65
C THR A 25 -24.53 2.18 -0.44
N ASP A 26 -23.84 2.47 -1.54
CA ASP A 26 -24.32 3.34 -2.60
C ASP A 26 -24.67 2.57 -3.90
N PHE A 27 -24.07 1.40 -4.17
CA PHE A 27 -24.35 0.59 -5.37
C PHE A 27 -25.17 -0.68 -5.08
N LEU A 28 -24.70 -1.57 -4.20
CA LEU A 28 -25.35 -2.86 -3.89
C LEU A 28 -26.85 -2.77 -3.54
N PRO A 29 -27.34 -1.72 -2.83
CA PRO A 29 -28.75 -1.62 -2.51
C PRO A 29 -29.63 -1.40 -3.74
N HIS A 30 -29.05 -0.90 -4.83
CA HIS A 30 -29.76 -0.46 -6.04
C HIS A 30 -29.57 -1.40 -7.23
N ILE A 31 -28.53 -2.24 -7.25
CA ILE A 31 -28.29 -3.19 -8.34
C ILE A 31 -28.98 -4.55 -8.10
N ASP A 32 -29.48 -5.19 -9.14
CA ASP A 32 -30.18 -6.48 -9.05
C ASP A 32 -29.29 -7.70 -9.32
N GLY A 33 -27.98 -7.48 -9.35
CA GLY A 33 -26.97 -8.52 -9.59
C GLY A 33 -26.78 -8.88 -11.06
N ARG A 34 -27.54 -8.27 -11.99
CA ARG A 34 -27.22 -8.37 -13.42
C ARG A 34 -26.08 -7.43 -13.76
N TYR A 35 -25.13 -7.92 -14.53
CA TYR A 35 -24.09 -7.10 -15.14
C TYR A 35 -23.64 -7.75 -16.45
N GLY A 36 -22.88 -7.03 -17.26
CA GLY A 36 -22.36 -7.57 -18.51
C GLY A 36 -21.34 -6.65 -19.15
N PHE A 37 -20.69 -7.11 -20.21
CA PHE A 37 -19.82 -6.26 -21.00
C PHE A 37 -20.18 -6.33 -22.49
N GLY A 38 -20.06 -5.21 -23.20
CA GLY A 38 -20.40 -5.09 -24.61
C GLY A 38 -19.26 -4.48 -25.38
N LEU A 39 -18.74 -5.20 -26.37
CA LEU A 39 -17.75 -4.70 -27.32
C LEU A 39 -18.45 -4.28 -28.60
N PHE A 40 -18.35 -3.00 -28.95
CA PHE A 40 -18.94 -2.46 -30.17
C PHE A 40 -17.89 -2.44 -31.28
N PRO A 41 -18.15 -3.12 -32.40
CA PRO A 41 -17.32 -2.96 -33.58
C PRO A 41 -17.50 -1.55 -34.15
N PRO A 42 -16.44 -0.96 -34.73
CA PRO A 42 -16.45 0.41 -35.21
C PRO A 42 -17.45 0.62 -36.33
N SER A 43 -18.07 1.81 -36.39
CA SER A 43 -18.97 2.19 -37.49
C SER A 43 -18.28 2.79 -38.72
N ALA A 44 -16.93 2.84 -38.75
CA ALA A 44 -16.14 3.33 -39.88
C ALA A 44 -14.71 2.73 -39.88
N GLU A 45 -14.11 2.61 -41.07
CA GLU A 45 -12.71 2.15 -41.25
C GLU A 45 -11.75 3.07 -40.48
N GLY A 46 -11.07 2.52 -39.47
CA GLY A 46 -10.05 3.21 -38.68
C GLY A 46 -10.36 3.46 -37.19
N ALA A 47 -11.55 3.10 -36.69
CA ALA A 47 -11.86 3.18 -35.26
C ALA A 47 -11.65 1.83 -34.54
N THR A 48 -11.21 1.87 -33.29
CA THR A 48 -10.95 0.70 -32.43
C THR A 48 -12.22 0.25 -31.66
N PRO A 49 -12.28 -1.01 -31.19
CA PRO A 49 -13.43 -1.53 -30.44
C PRO A 49 -13.68 -0.73 -29.16
N GLN A 50 -14.94 -0.39 -28.88
CA GLN A 50 -15.34 0.25 -27.62
C GLN A 50 -15.96 -0.79 -26.69
N MET A 51 -15.48 -0.88 -25.45
CA MET A 51 -16.06 -1.77 -24.44
C MET A 51 -17.03 -1.01 -23.54
N VAL A 52 -18.06 -1.69 -23.04
CA VAL A 52 -19.17 -1.10 -22.29
C VAL A 52 -19.49 -2.01 -21.11
N LEU A 53 -19.58 -1.49 -19.90
CA LEU A 53 -20.01 -2.24 -18.71
C LEU A 53 -21.51 -2.01 -18.45
N TYR A 54 -22.26 -3.07 -18.25
CA TYR A 54 -23.70 -3.08 -17.95
C TYR A 54 -23.90 -3.40 -16.47
N LEU A 55 -24.78 -2.67 -15.79
CA LEU A 55 -25.22 -2.97 -14.41
C LEU A 55 -26.75 -2.85 -14.37
N GLY A 56 -27.43 -3.93 -14.01
CA GLY A 56 -28.88 -3.97 -13.86
C GLY A 56 -29.31 -3.37 -12.52
N LEU A 57 -30.33 -2.53 -12.56
CA LEU A 57 -30.92 -1.93 -11.36
C LEU A 57 -32.16 -2.68 -10.91
N LYS A 58 -32.40 -2.70 -9.60
CA LYS A 58 -33.66 -3.16 -9.00
C LYS A 58 -34.79 -2.25 -9.48
N ASN A 59 -35.91 -2.84 -9.84
CA ASN A 59 -37.09 -2.11 -10.30
C ASN A 59 -37.54 -1.09 -9.24
N GLY A 60 -37.70 0.18 -9.63
CA GLY A 60 -38.10 1.28 -8.75
C GLY A 60 -36.96 1.95 -7.99
N HIS A 61 -35.71 1.50 -8.18
CA HIS A 61 -34.53 2.11 -7.55
C HIS A 61 -33.81 3.13 -8.46
N GLU A 62 -34.32 3.38 -9.66
CA GLU A 62 -33.66 4.21 -10.69
C GLU A 62 -33.46 5.65 -10.21
N ALA A 63 -34.51 6.26 -9.64
CA ALA A 63 -34.43 7.64 -9.14
C ALA A 63 -33.49 7.80 -7.93
N ALA A 64 -33.44 6.79 -7.06
CA ALA A 64 -32.56 6.80 -5.89
C ALA A 64 -31.10 6.61 -6.31
N PHE A 65 -30.85 5.71 -7.24
CA PHE A 65 -29.52 5.47 -7.80
C PHE A 65 -29.02 6.70 -8.59
N ASP A 66 -29.88 7.34 -9.38
CA ASP A 66 -29.58 8.63 -10.03
C ASP A 66 -29.14 9.69 -9.02
N GLN A 67 -29.83 9.78 -7.88
CA GLN A 67 -29.51 10.74 -6.84
C GLN A 67 -28.16 10.43 -6.20
N VAL A 68 -27.83 9.16 -5.98
CA VAL A 68 -26.51 8.72 -5.53
C VAL A 68 -25.44 9.15 -6.52
N MET A 69 -25.59 8.82 -7.81
CA MET A 69 -24.62 9.20 -8.82
C MET A 69 -24.47 10.72 -8.94
N GLN A 70 -25.56 11.48 -8.97
CA GLN A 70 -25.48 12.94 -9.10
C GLN A 70 -24.87 13.64 -7.88
N SER A 71 -25.06 13.08 -6.68
CA SER A 71 -24.60 13.71 -5.43
C SER A 71 -23.21 13.27 -5.00
N ARG A 72 -22.86 12.00 -5.27
CA ARG A 72 -21.64 11.36 -4.75
C ARG A 72 -20.61 11.06 -5.81
N PHE A 73 -21.03 10.73 -7.04
CA PHE A 73 -20.08 10.37 -8.10
C PHE A 73 -19.19 11.55 -8.46
N ARG A 74 -17.93 11.46 -8.06
CA ARG A 74 -16.90 12.46 -8.32
C ARG A 74 -15.60 11.72 -8.60
N PHE A 75 -14.93 12.09 -9.67
CA PHE A 75 -13.56 11.66 -9.88
C PHE A 75 -12.65 12.53 -9.01
N ASP A 76 -12.08 11.92 -7.98
CA ASP A 76 -11.11 12.58 -7.11
C ASP A 76 -9.70 12.37 -7.69
N MET A 77 -9.28 13.31 -8.54
CA MET A 77 -7.94 13.28 -9.14
C MET A 77 -6.84 13.49 -8.09
N GLU A 78 -7.15 14.15 -6.96
CA GLU A 78 -6.22 14.34 -5.84
C GLU A 78 -6.04 13.04 -5.05
N ALA A 79 -7.10 12.24 -4.91
CA ALA A 79 -6.99 10.88 -4.40
C ALA A 79 -6.16 9.99 -5.34
N LEU A 80 -6.26 10.19 -6.67
CA LEU A 80 -5.41 9.53 -7.65
C LEU A 80 -3.94 9.94 -7.51
N GLU A 81 -3.63 11.23 -7.35
CA GLU A 81 -2.27 11.74 -7.13
C GLU A 81 -1.70 11.34 -5.76
N LYS A 82 -2.53 11.24 -4.71
CA LYS A 82 -2.14 10.75 -3.38
C LYS A 82 -1.84 9.24 -3.37
N LEU A 83 -2.37 8.50 -4.33
CA LEU A 83 -2.05 7.10 -4.57
C LEU A 83 -0.75 6.92 -5.38
N GLU A 84 -0.13 7.99 -5.92
CA GLU A 84 1.08 7.93 -6.77
C GLU A 84 2.38 8.46 -6.09
N GLY A 85 2.30 8.87 -4.81
CA GLY A 85 3.39 9.59 -4.13
C GLY A 85 3.87 9.02 -2.79
N GLY A 86 3.48 7.80 -2.40
CA GLY A 86 3.66 7.32 -1.02
C GLY A 86 4.15 5.88 -0.91
N GLU A 87 5.44 5.70 -0.57
CA GLU A 87 5.96 4.67 0.36
C GLU A 87 7.48 4.48 0.33
N LYS A 88 8.24 5.04 -0.61
CA LYS A 88 9.69 4.73 -0.68
C LYS A 88 10.56 5.33 0.44
N GLY A 89 9.99 6.16 1.33
CA GLY A 89 10.68 6.73 2.50
C GLY A 89 10.78 5.76 3.69
N SER A 90 9.73 4.97 3.96
CA SER A 90 9.70 4.00 5.07
C SER A 90 10.63 2.82 4.82
N ASP A 91 10.77 2.37 3.57
CA ASP A 91 11.65 1.26 3.21
C ASP A 91 13.13 1.58 3.42
N VAL A 92 13.54 2.83 3.19
CA VAL A 92 14.92 3.26 3.46
C VAL A 92 15.17 3.28 4.96
N GLU A 93 14.24 3.76 5.75
CA GLU A 93 14.34 3.73 7.21
C GLU A 93 14.38 2.30 7.75
N GLN A 94 13.54 1.39 7.22
CA GLN A 94 13.61 -0.03 7.55
C GLN A 94 14.97 -0.64 7.18
N ASN A 95 15.50 -0.32 6.00
CA ASN A 95 16.84 -0.77 5.59
C ASN A 95 17.94 -0.20 6.49
N MET A 96 17.82 1.07 6.91
CA MET A 96 18.73 1.68 7.88
C MET A 96 18.66 0.94 9.22
N GLN A 97 17.46 0.60 9.71
CA GLN A 97 17.27 -0.14 10.95
C GLN A 97 17.81 -1.58 10.86
N LYS A 98 17.59 -2.28 9.74
CA LYS A 98 18.18 -3.61 9.52
C LYS A 98 19.71 -3.56 9.52
N LEU A 99 20.30 -2.59 8.82
CA LEU A 99 21.76 -2.41 8.83
C LEU A 99 22.29 -2.07 10.23
N ARG A 100 21.57 -1.21 10.96
CA ARG A 100 21.87 -0.89 12.35
C ARG A 100 21.90 -2.15 13.20
N ASN A 101 20.87 -2.99 13.14
CA ASN A 101 20.81 -4.24 13.91
C ASN A 101 21.99 -5.17 13.59
N MET A 102 22.39 -5.28 12.31
CA MET A 102 23.58 -6.06 11.92
C MET A 102 24.86 -5.51 12.55
N VAL A 103 25.02 -4.18 12.57
CA VAL A 103 26.19 -3.50 13.15
C VAL A 103 26.21 -3.61 14.68
N GLU A 104 25.05 -3.46 15.33
CA GLU A 104 24.92 -3.59 16.80
C GLU A 104 25.18 -5.03 17.25
N THR A 105 24.67 -6.03 16.52
CA THR A 105 24.95 -7.45 16.78
C THR A 105 26.46 -7.74 16.71
N HIS A 106 27.14 -7.22 15.68
CA HIS A 106 28.60 -7.27 15.61
C HIS A 106 29.25 -6.57 16.82
N GLY A 107 28.74 -5.40 17.22
CA GLY A 107 29.23 -4.67 18.38
C GLY A 107 29.18 -5.50 19.67
N VAL A 108 28.08 -6.23 19.89
CA VAL A 108 27.93 -7.14 21.03
C VAL A 108 28.98 -8.27 20.98
N ASP A 109 29.14 -8.91 19.82
CA ASP A 109 30.10 -10.00 19.62
C ASP A 109 31.57 -9.59 19.83
N TRP A 110 31.90 -8.34 19.53
CA TRP A 110 33.26 -7.82 19.53
C TRP A 110 33.57 -6.87 20.70
N GLY A 111 32.72 -6.82 21.72
CA GLY A 111 32.99 -6.05 22.94
C GLY A 111 32.88 -4.54 22.77
N GLY A 112 31.89 -4.09 21.99
CA GLY A 112 31.56 -2.68 21.78
C GLY A 112 32.35 -1.98 20.69
N VAL A 113 32.97 -2.73 19.77
CA VAL A 113 33.67 -2.17 18.60
C VAL A 113 33.00 -2.58 17.29
N TYR A 114 33.07 -1.69 16.31
CA TYR A 114 32.34 -1.78 15.04
C TYR A 114 33.29 -1.99 13.86
N PRO A 115 32.88 -2.71 12.80
CA PRO A 115 33.77 -3.10 11.71
C PRO A 115 34.23 -1.89 10.87
N ALA A 116 35.35 -2.02 10.17
CA ALA A 116 35.85 -0.92 9.33
C ALA A 116 34.98 -0.56 8.13
N ASN A 117 34.23 -1.52 7.59
CA ASN A 117 33.40 -1.37 6.39
C ASN A 117 32.39 -2.53 6.29
N LEU A 118 31.45 -2.41 5.36
CA LEU A 118 30.44 -3.43 5.08
C LEU A 118 31.04 -4.76 4.65
N ALA A 119 32.18 -4.76 3.96
CA ALA A 119 32.83 -6.01 3.56
C ALA A 119 33.36 -6.79 4.78
N ALA A 120 33.90 -6.10 5.79
CA ALA A 120 34.31 -6.69 7.05
C ALA A 120 33.09 -7.19 7.85
N LEU A 121 32.01 -6.38 7.93
CA LEU A 121 30.76 -6.78 8.57
C LEU A 121 30.18 -8.05 7.94
N HIS A 122 30.08 -8.10 6.61
CA HIS A 122 29.54 -9.25 5.89
C HIS A 122 30.37 -10.52 6.08
N LYS A 123 31.69 -10.40 6.02
CA LYS A 123 32.59 -11.54 6.25
C LYS A 123 32.35 -12.17 7.63
N GLU A 124 32.17 -11.33 8.66
CA GLU A 124 31.95 -11.77 10.03
C GLU A 124 30.53 -12.31 10.25
N ALA A 125 29.52 -11.59 9.78
CA ALA A 125 28.11 -11.95 9.90
C ALA A 125 27.75 -13.25 9.15
N SER A 126 28.50 -13.56 8.09
CA SER A 126 28.37 -14.78 7.29
C SER A 126 29.33 -15.90 7.71
N ALA A 127 30.10 -15.72 8.80
CA ALA A 127 30.94 -16.79 9.35
C ALA A 127 30.07 -17.90 9.98
N GLU A 128 30.58 -19.13 9.97
CA GLU A 128 29.86 -20.31 10.47
C GLU A 128 29.41 -20.10 11.93
N GLY A 129 28.10 -20.17 12.16
CA GLY A 129 27.48 -20.04 13.49
C GLY A 129 27.04 -18.62 13.89
N LYS A 130 27.17 -17.60 13.02
CA LYS A 130 26.75 -16.22 13.33
C LYS A 130 25.49 -15.75 12.61
N GLU A 131 25.22 -16.22 11.39
CA GLU A 131 24.00 -16.03 10.55
C GLU A 131 23.11 -14.79 10.83
N TYR A 132 23.69 -13.62 11.11
CA TYR A 132 22.95 -12.38 11.34
C TYR A 132 23.02 -11.42 10.14
N TRP A 133 23.65 -11.83 9.03
CA TRP A 133 23.64 -11.05 7.79
C TRP A 133 22.28 -11.09 7.11
N GLN A 134 21.81 -9.94 6.66
CA GLN A 134 20.60 -9.79 5.84
C GLN A 134 20.90 -8.92 4.63
N ASP A 135 20.57 -9.41 3.44
CA ASP A 135 20.61 -8.57 2.25
C ASP A 135 19.49 -7.54 2.30
N LEU A 136 19.86 -6.28 2.06
CA LEU A 136 18.90 -5.19 1.89
C LEU A 136 18.49 -5.09 0.42
N ARG A 137 17.27 -4.64 0.17
CA ARG A 137 16.73 -4.35 -1.17
C ARG A 137 16.53 -2.85 -1.29
N ASN A 138 17.07 -2.23 -2.32
CA ASN A 138 16.87 -0.82 -2.61
C ASN A 138 15.40 -0.63 -3.07
N PRO A 139 14.57 0.18 -2.37
CA PRO A 139 13.15 0.34 -2.70
C PRO A 139 12.88 1.14 -3.98
N VAL A 140 13.89 1.81 -4.52
CA VAL A 140 13.79 2.58 -5.76
C VAL A 140 14.15 1.72 -6.97
N THR A 141 15.17 0.87 -6.83
CA THR A 141 15.77 0.13 -7.97
C THR A 141 15.59 -1.38 -7.90
N ASP A 142 15.04 -1.91 -6.80
CA ASP A 142 14.93 -3.34 -6.48
C ASP A 142 16.26 -4.12 -6.39
N ALA A 143 17.39 -3.45 -6.62
CA ALA A 143 18.70 -4.06 -6.51
C ALA A 143 19.02 -4.41 -5.05
N SER A 144 19.67 -5.55 -4.80
CA SER A 144 19.95 -6.03 -3.44
C SER A 144 21.45 -6.21 -3.16
N GLY A 145 21.81 -6.18 -1.87
CA GLY A 145 23.15 -6.50 -1.37
C GLY A 145 24.17 -5.35 -1.43
N ILE A 146 25.42 -5.68 -1.09
CA ILE A 146 26.55 -4.72 -1.02
C ILE A 146 26.89 -4.18 -2.40
N GLY A 147 27.06 -2.86 -2.48
CA GLY A 147 27.33 -2.11 -3.72
C GLY A 147 26.06 -1.68 -4.45
N GLN A 148 24.90 -2.26 -4.11
CA GLN A 148 23.61 -1.94 -4.72
C GLN A 148 22.70 -1.22 -3.72
N ALA A 149 22.15 -1.96 -2.75
CA ALA A 149 21.27 -1.42 -1.71
C ALA A 149 22.02 -0.83 -0.52
N MET A 150 23.25 -1.31 -0.27
CA MET A 150 24.09 -0.83 0.82
C MET A 150 25.52 -0.54 0.38
N ARG A 151 26.14 0.54 0.88
CA ARG A 151 27.50 0.96 0.53
C ARG A 151 28.28 1.49 1.73
N ASP A 152 29.61 1.46 1.68
CA ASP A 152 30.39 2.25 2.62
C ASP A 152 30.22 3.74 2.33
N TYR A 153 30.07 4.55 3.37
CA TYR A 153 29.93 5.99 3.24
C TYR A 153 31.26 6.63 2.86
N ASP A 154 31.29 7.32 1.71
CA ASP A 154 32.42 8.15 1.27
C ASP A 154 31.93 9.56 1.02
N ALA A 155 32.29 10.51 1.90
CA ALA A 155 31.87 11.90 1.81
C ALA A 155 32.16 12.58 0.45
N LYS A 156 33.10 12.05 -0.36
CA LYS A 156 33.38 12.57 -1.72
C LYS A 156 32.50 11.94 -2.79
N ALA A 157 32.17 10.65 -2.67
CA ALA A 157 31.37 9.90 -3.64
C ALA A 157 29.87 9.99 -3.36
N THR A 158 29.48 10.20 -2.11
CA THR A 158 28.08 10.23 -1.64
C THR A 158 27.45 11.63 -1.80
N ARG A 159 27.78 12.36 -2.88
CA ARG A 159 27.06 13.59 -3.20
C ARG A 159 25.63 13.24 -3.61
N PRO A 160 24.61 13.99 -3.16
CA PRO A 160 23.23 13.67 -3.50
C PRO A 160 23.06 13.63 -5.02
N GLY A 161 22.55 12.51 -5.51
CA GLY A 161 22.29 12.21 -6.90
C GLY A 161 21.15 11.20 -6.99
N VAL A 162 20.41 11.24 -8.10
CA VAL A 162 19.23 10.38 -8.33
C VAL A 162 19.60 8.89 -8.26
N ASP A 163 20.87 8.56 -8.51
CA ASP A 163 21.44 7.22 -8.47
C ASP A 163 21.65 6.65 -7.06
N LEU A 164 21.53 7.48 -6.02
CA LEU A 164 21.69 7.05 -4.63
C LEU A 164 20.35 6.88 -3.90
N ALA A 165 19.23 7.27 -4.51
CA ALA A 165 17.90 7.11 -3.94
C ALA A 165 17.65 5.65 -3.55
N GLY A 166 17.13 5.43 -2.34
CA GLY A 166 16.90 4.10 -1.79
C GLY A 166 18.14 3.39 -1.21
N THR A 167 19.34 3.99 -1.31
CA THR A 167 20.59 3.36 -0.86
C THR A 167 20.89 3.70 0.60
N VAL A 168 21.34 2.71 1.37
CA VAL A 168 21.80 2.86 2.76
C VAL A 168 23.33 2.82 2.82
N PHE A 169 23.92 3.61 3.72
CA PHE A 169 25.37 3.69 3.88
C PHE A 169 25.81 3.41 5.30
N TYR A 170 26.99 2.80 5.44
CA TYR A 170 27.65 2.56 6.72
C TYR A 170 28.92 3.38 6.87
N GLN A 171 29.18 3.90 8.08
CA GLN A 171 30.43 4.56 8.42
C GLN A 171 30.89 4.16 9.82
N GLY A 172 32.10 3.60 9.94
CA GLY A 172 32.80 3.49 11.23
C GLY A 172 33.28 4.87 11.70
N LEU A 173 33.04 5.20 12.97
CA LEU A 173 33.35 6.49 13.60
C LEU A 173 34.20 6.32 14.87
N GLY A 174 34.86 7.38 15.31
CA GLY A 174 35.68 7.37 16.52
C GLY A 174 37.11 6.87 16.31
N GLU A 175 37.76 6.41 17.39
CA GLU A 175 39.17 6.01 17.36
C GLU A 175 39.31 4.64 16.70
N ALA A 176 40.15 4.57 15.66
CA ALA A 176 40.42 3.33 14.95
C ALA A 176 41.36 2.43 15.78
N GLN A 177 40.86 1.29 16.21
CA GLN A 177 41.61 0.26 16.93
C GLN A 177 42.11 -0.80 15.94
N LYS A 178 43.42 -1.02 15.88
CA LYS A 178 44.01 -2.08 15.04
C LYS A 178 44.24 -3.33 15.88
N THR A 179 43.65 -4.45 15.47
CA THR A 179 43.90 -5.77 16.04
C THR A 179 44.51 -6.70 14.99
N GLU A 180 44.78 -7.96 15.34
CA GLU A 180 45.21 -8.97 14.37
C GLU A 180 44.10 -9.29 13.36
N ASP A 181 42.84 -9.11 13.74
CA ASP A 181 41.65 -9.44 12.95
C ASP A 181 41.19 -8.30 12.03
N GLY A 182 41.66 -7.07 12.25
CA GLY A 182 41.34 -5.94 11.38
C GLY A 182 41.42 -4.57 12.03
N VAL A 183 40.68 -3.61 11.45
CA VAL A 183 40.49 -2.27 11.99
C VAL A 183 39.06 -2.17 12.50
N PHE A 184 38.89 -1.67 13.72
CA PHE A 184 37.61 -1.48 14.37
C PHE A 184 37.45 -0.03 14.85
N TYR A 185 36.21 0.37 15.08
CA TYR A 185 35.80 1.72 15.43
C TYR A 185 34.97 1.72 16.71
N THR A 186 35.05 2.78 17.52
CA THR A 186 34.32 2.88 18.81
C THR A 186 32.89 3.38 18.66
N ALA A 187 32.51 3.86 17.47
CA ALA A 187 31.19 4.34 17.14
C ALA A 187 30.87 4.02 15.67
N TYR A 188 29.62 4.23 15.24
CA TYR A 188 29.24 4.14 13.85
C TYR A 188 28.11 5.12 13.50
N ALA A 189 27.90 5.31 12.21
CA ALA A 189 26.71 5.95 11.65
C ALA A 189 26.17 5.14 10.48
N VAL A 190 24.84 5.17 10.34
CA VAL A 190 24.10 4.66 9.19
C VAL A 190 23.42 5.83 8.50
N TYR A 191 23.50 5.92 7.19
CA TYR A 191 22.85 6.95 6.39
C TYR A 191 21.87 6.32 5.41
N GLY A 192 20.86 7.05 4.97
CA GLY A 192 19.95 6.59 3.92
C GLY A 192 19.43 7.75 3.09
N TYR A 193 19.41 7.59 1.78
CA TYR A 193 18.71 8.52 0.89
C TYR A 193 17.29 8.02 0.65
N ASP A 194 16.28 8.82 0.98
CA ASP A 194 14.91 8.50 0.55
C ASP A 194 14.74 8.62 -0.98
N SER A 195 13.57 8.28 -1.49
CA SER A 195 13.24 8.41 -2.92
C SER A 195 13.32 9.84 -3.46
N SER A 196 13.21 10.85 -2.59
CA SER A 196 13.34 12.26 -2.95
C SER A 196 14.78 12.75 -2.96
N GLY A 197 15.73 11.90 -2.55
CA GLY A 197 17.15 12.25 -2.46
C GLY A 197 17.52 13.02 -1.19
N VAL A 198 16.66 13.01 -0.16
CA VAL A 198 16.96 13.58 1.16
C VAL A 198 17.78 12.58 1.96
N LEU A 199 18.88 13.05 2.57
CA LEU A 199 19.78 12.24 3.38
C LEU A 199 19.38 12.25 4.86
N TYR A 200 19.08 11.07 5.38
CA TYR A 200 18.89 10.79 6.79
C TYR A 200 20.15 10.14 7.38
N ARG A 201 20.36 10.33 8.68
CA ARG A 201 21.45 9.74 9.46
C ARG A 201 20.94 9.21 10.78
N TYR A 202 21.41 8.03 11.12
CA TYR A 202 21.35 7.43 12.43
C TYR A 202 22.79 7.32 12.95
N ASP A 203 23.05 7.60 14.22
CA ASP A 203 24.37 7.35 14.82
C ASP A 203 24.27 6.61 16.15
N SER A 204 25.37 5.98 16.56
CA SER A 204 25.39 5.16 17.79
C SER A 204 25.22 5.98 19.08
N GLU A 205 25.28 7.31 19.01
CA GLU A 205 25.15 8.20 20.18
C GLU A 205 23.72 8.78 20.31
N THR A 206 22.99 8.88 19.20
CA THR A 206 21.65 9.44 19.13
C THR A 206 20.66 8.33 18.83
N GLU A 207 19.78 8.02 19.78
CA GLU A 207 18.75 6.97 19.65
C GLU A 207 17.67 7.30 18.58
N SER A 208 17.88 8.31 17.71
CA SER A 208 16.89 8.84 16.77
C SER A 208 17.50 9.21 15.42
N THR A 209 16.78 8.93 14.34
CA THR A 209 17.13 9.38 12.98
C THR A 209 17.09 10.90 12.88
N GLN A 210 18.16 11.51 12.36
CA GLN A 210 18.31 12.94 12.12
C GLN A 210 18.41 13.24 10.63
N LYS A 211 17.71 14.27 10.16
CA LYS A 211 17.83 14.79 8.79
C LYS A 211 19.12 15.62 8.67
N VAL A 212 20.01 15.28 7.74
CA VAL A 212 21.37 15.88 7.68
C VAL A 212 21.50 16.98 6.63
N PHE A 213 20.76 16.91 5.53
CA PHE A 213 20.80 17.90 4.45
C PHE A 213 19.39 18.24 3.94
N GLU A 214 19.08 19.55 3.86
CA GLU A 214 17.83 20.10 3.27
C GLU A 214 18.02 20.78 1.91
N ASP A 215 19.24 21.19 1.57
CA ASP A 215 19.48 22.06 0.40
C ASP A 215 19.93 21.27 -0.84
N LEU A 216 18.96 20.62 -1.50
CA LEU A 216 19.06 20.36 -2.94
C LEU A 216 18.37 21.51 -3.72
N PRO A 217 18.77 21.81 -4.97
CA PRO A 217 17.97 22.68 -5.82
C PRO A 217 16.57 22.08 -5.91
N LYS A 218 15.58 22.85 -5.42
CA LYS A 218 14.17 22.46 -5.45
C LYS A 218 13.83 21.98 -6.86
N ILE A 219 13.45 20.71 -6.99
CA ILE A 219 12.61 20.29 -8.09
C ILE A 219 11.32 21.09 -7.89
N GLU A 220 11.01 22.02 -8.80
CA GLU A 220 9.80 22.84 -8.69
C GLU A 220 8.59 21.91 -8.74
N LYS A 221 8.04 21.63 -7.55
CA LYS A 221 6.75 20.96 -7.42
C LYS A 221 5.71 21.92 -8.04
N PRO A 222 4.87 21.49 -9.00
CA PRO A 222 3.78 22.33 -9.50
C PRO A 222 2.94 22.81 -8.30
N ALA A 223 2.50 24.07 -8.36
CA ALA A 223 1.80 24.71 -7.26
C ALA A 223 0.57 23.89 -6.86
N ALA A 224 0.46 23.55 -5.58
CA ALA A 224 -0.70 22.87 -5.03
C ALA A 224 -1.98 23.65 -5.39
N VAL A 225 -2.89 23.00 -6.12
CA VAL A 225 -4.20 23.54 -6.47
C VAL A 225 -5.04 23.58 -5.20
N GLU A 226 -5.66 24.73 -4.90
CA GLU A 226 -6.48 24.85 -3.67
C GLU A 226 -7.75 23.95 -3.73
N PRO A 227 -8.11 23.27 -2.63
CA PRO A 227 -9.08 22.16 -2.61
C PRO A 227 -10.56 22.58 -2.64
N SER A 228 -10.94 23.65 -3.35
CA SER A 228 -12.30 24.23 -3.23
C SER A 228 -13.21 24.16 -4.46
N GLN A 229 -12.82 23.49 -5.55
CA GLN A 229 -13.66 23.40 -6.74
C GLN A 229 -14.16 21.98 -7.02
N ALA A 230 -15.08 21.52 -6.17
CA ALA A 230 -15.92 20.39 -6.52
C ALA A 230 -16.79 20.73 -7.75
N GLY A 231 -16.42 20.19 -8.91
CA GLY A 231 -17.12 20.38 -10.16
C GLY A 231 -18.58 19.92 -10.10
N SER A 232 -19.54 20.84 -10.19
CA SER A 232 -20.94 20.48 -10.41
C SER A 232 -21.14 19.99 -11.84
N ALA A 233 -21.93 18.93 -12.05
CA ALA A 233 -22.32 18.50 -13.39
C ALA A 233 -23.03 19.66 -14.12
N LYS A 234 -22.55 20.00 -15.32
CA LYS A 234 -23.07 21.11 -16.12
C LYS A 234 -23.68 20.57 -17.39
N LEU A 235 -24.95 20.90 -17.66
CA LEU A 235 -25.58 20.59 -18.94
C LEU A 235 -24.80 21.28 -20.06
N ILE A 236 -24.23 20.52 -20.99
CA ILE A 236 -23.48 21.06 -22.13
C ILE A 236 -24.35 21.18 -23.37
N GLU A 237 -25.17 20.18 -23.66
CA GLU A 237 -26.11 20.21 -24.79
C GLU A 237 -27.26 19.22 -24.62
N THR A 238 -28.21 19.25 -25.55
CA THR A 238 -29.25 18.21 -25.68
C THR A 238 -29.12 17.56 -27.05
N TRP A 239 -28.71 16.29 -27.07
CA TRP A 239 -28.45 15.56 -28.30
C TRP A 239 -29.56 14.54 -28.57
N GLN A 240 -30.27 14.68 -29.70
CA GLN A 240 -31.44 13.85 -30.03
C GLN A 240 -32.51 13.77 -28.92
N GLY A 241 -32.71 14.88 -28.19
CA GLY A 241 -33.65 14.95 -27.07
C GLY A 241 -33.12 14.37 -25.75
N VAL A 242 -31.85 13.94 -25.70
CA VAL A 242 -31.18 13.45 -24.50
C VAL A 242 -30.25 14.52 -23.94
N PRO A 243 -30.42 14.96 -22.68
CA PRO A 243 -29.50 15.89 -22.03
C PRO A 243 -28.11 15.26 -21.84
N VAL A 244 -27.08 15.98 -22.25
CA VAL A 244 -25.66 15.61 -22.07
C VAL A 244 -25.04 16.59 -21.08
N TYR A 245 -24.43 16.06 -20.03
CA TYR A 245 -23.79 16.82 -18.96
C TYR A 245 -22.29 16.60 -18.99
N SER A 246 -21.48 17.64 -18.79
CA SER A 246 -20.07 17.49 -18.44
C SER A 246 -19.94 17.33 -16.94
N LEU A 247 -19.07 16.43 -16.49
CA LEU A 247 -18.53 16.48 -15.14
C LEU A 247 -17.62 17.70 -15.10
N GLY A 248 -18.01 18.74 -14.35
CA GLY A 248 -17.38 20.06 -14.35
C GLY A 248 -16.01 20.07 -13.68
N LEU A 249 -15.12 19.16 -14.07
CA LEU A 249 -13.74 19.12 -13.63
C LEU A 249 -13.04 20.36 -14.21
N GLU A 250 -12.77 21.36 -13.37
CA GLU A 250 -11.85 22.45 -13.72
C GLU A 250 -10.43 21.88 -13.65
N LEU A 251 -10.07 21.09 -14.66
CA LEU A 251 -8.71 20.61 -14.81
C LEU A 251 -7.86 21.77 -15.34
N PRO A 252 -6.59 21.91 -14.91
CA PRO A 252 -5.70 22.94 -15.43
C PRO A 252 -5.70 22.88 -16.96
N LYS A 253 -6.04 24.00 -17.62
CA LYS A 253 -6.19 24.06 -19.10
C LYS A 253 -4.93 23.64 -19.86
N ASP A 254 -3.81 23.57 -19.16
CA ASP A 254 -2.50 23.32 -19.72
C ASP A 254 -2.11 21.82 -19.66
N GLU A 255 -2.90 20.99 -18.96
CA GLU A 255 -2.56 19.57 -18.68
C GLU A 255 -3.42 18.56 -19.42
N LEU A 256 -4.60 18.94 -19.93
CA LEU A 256 -5.45 18.04 -20.71
C LEU A 256 -5.68 18.51 -22.15
N PRO A 257 -5.69 17.59 -23.12
CA PRO A 257 -6.15 17.86 -24.47
C PRO A 257 -7.58 18.44 -24.46
N GLU A 258 -7.85 19.48 -25.26
CA GLU A 258 -9.15 20.15 -25.33
C GLU A 258 -10.33 19.22 -25.67
N ASP A 259 -10.04 18.01 -26.18
CA ASP A 259 -11.01 16.99 -26.55
C ASP A 259 -11.41 16.03 -25.41
N ILE A 260 -10.66 15.99 -24.29
CA ILE A 260 -11.03 15.19 -23.11
C ILE A 260 -11.94 16.00 -22.21
N GLN A 261 -13.23 15.68 -22.28
CA GLN A 261 -14.27 16.29 -21.47
C GLN A 261 -15.20 15.17 -20.98
N PRO A 262 -14.98 14.64 -19.77
CA PRO A 262 -15.82 13.61 -19.20
C PRO A 262 -17.28 14.07 -19.18
N VAL A 263 -18.13 13.30 -19.85
CA VAL A 263 -19.54 13.62 -20.06
C VAL A 263 -20.42 12.43 -19.76
N PHE A 264 -21.65 12.69 -19.35
CA PHE A 264 -22.65 11.66 -19.20
C PHE A 264 -24.00 12.06 -19.77
N ALA A 265 -24.81 11.06 -20.09
CA ALA A 265 -26.19 11.21 -20.53
C ALA A 265 -27.05 10.05 -20.01
N ARG A 266 -28.34 10.31 -19.82
CA ARG A 266 -29.34 9.29 -19.50
C ARG A 266 -30.41 9.22 -20.59
N LYS A 267 -30.64 8.04 -21.17
CA LYS A 267 -31.69 7.81 -22.20
C LYS A 267 -32.61 6.67 -21.79
N GLY A 268 -33.81 7.00 -21.33
CA GLY A 268 -34.67 6.01 -20.67
C GLY A 268 -34.02 5.58 -19.35
N ASP A 269 -33.87 4.29 -19.12
CA ASP A 269 -33.23 3.76 -17.91
C ASP A 269 -31.72 3.53 -18.06
N VAL A 270 -31.14 3.96 -19.17
CA VAL A 270 -29.73 3.77 -19.52
C VAL A 270 -28.91 5.00 -19.16
N TRP A 271 -27.85 4.82 -18.39
CA TRP A 271 -26.79 5.79 -18.15
C TRP A 271 -25.62 5.55 -19.11
N MET A 272 -24.96 6.62 -19.52
CA MET A 272 -23.80 6.52 -20.39
C MET A 272 -22.79 7.55 -19.92
N LEU A 273 -21.54 7.16 -19.67
CA LEU A 273 -20.42 8.04 -19.31
C LEU A 273 -19.31 7.86 -20.34
N ALA A 274 -18.89 8.93 -20.99
CA ALA A 274 -17.80 8.91 -21.94
C ALA A 274 -16.74 9.94 -21.55
N LEU A 275 -15.52 9.76 -22.03
CA LEU A 275 -14.45 10.72 -21.83
C LEU A 275 -14.51 11.88 -22.82
N THR A 276 -15.31 11.74 -23.89
CA THR A 276 -15.55 12.79 -24.88
C THR A 276 -17.04 12.88 -25.26
N PRO A 277 -17.55 14.07 -25.61
CA PRO A 277 -18.90 14.25 -26.15
C PRO A 277 -19.21 13.36 -27.36
N ASP A 278 -18.22 13.12 -28.23
CA ASP A 278 -18.42 12.36 -29.46
C ASP A 278 -18.53 10.86 -29.21
N ALA A 279 -17.74 10.31 -28.29
CA ALA A 279 -17.88 8.92 -27.85
C ALA A 279 -19.27 8.69 -27.22
N LEU A 280 -19.74 9.63 -26.39
CA LEU A 280 -21.08 9.57 -25.80
C LEU A 280 -22.20 9.61 -26.86
N LYS A 281 -22.06 10.49 -27.86
CA LYS A 281 -23.01 10.58 -28.98
C LYS A 281 -23.00 9.30 -29.82
N ALA A 282 -21.83 8.70 -30.05
CA ALA A 282 -21.73 7.42 -30.75
C ALA A 282 -22.45 6.30 -29.97
N ALA A 283 -22.28 6.24 -28.64
CA ALA A 283 -23.01 5.31 -27.78
C ALA A 283 -24.53 5.57 -27.81
N LEU A 284 -24.97 6.83 -27.71
CA LEU A 284 -26.38 7.21 -27.80
C LEU A 284 -26.98 6.88 -29.18
N LYS A 285 -26.19 6.95 -30.26
CA LYS A 285 -26.58 6.51 -31.61
C LYS A 285 -26.71 5.00 -31.68
N GLY A 286 -25.71 4.27 -31.20
CA GLY A 286 -25.65 2.80 -31.16
C GLY A 286 -26.74 2.17 -30.30
N SER A 287 -27.18 2.86 -29.24
CA SER A 287 -28.29 2.44 -28.38
C SER A 287 -29.64 2.36 -29.09
N GLN A 288 -29.76 3.01 -30.26
CA GLN A 288 -30.95 2.89 -31.10
C GLN A 288 -30.94 1.65 -31.99
N SER A 289 -29.81 0.94 -32.08
CA SER A 289 -29.68 -0.22 -32.96
C SER A 289 -30.59 -1.36 -32.48
N ALA A 290 -31.26 -2.00 -33.43
CA ALA A 290 -32.02 -3.21 -33.16
C ALA A 290 -31.13 -4.32 -32.56
N GLN A 291 -29.83 -4.31 -32.89
CA GLN A 291 -28.82 -5.24 -32.37
C GLN A 291 -28.61 -5.13 -30.87
N LEU A 292 -28.55 -3.94 -30.28
CA LEU A 292 -28.43 -3.79 -28.83
C LEU A 292 -29.65 -4.38 -28.11
N LYS A 293 -30.85 -4.07 -28.62
CA LYS A 293 -32.09 -4.65 -28.09
C LYS A 293 -32.12 -6.17 -28.24
N GLN A 294 -31.62 -6.69 -29.35
CA GLN A 294 -31.56 -8.13 -29.62
C GLN A 294 -30.55 -8.84 -28.71
N TRP A 295 -29.41 -8.21 -28.44
CA TRP A 295 -28.39 -8.70 -27.52
C TRP A 295 -28.92 -8.75 -26.07
N VAL A 296 -29.56 -7.68 -25.58
CA VAL A 296 -30.19 -7.65 -24.24
C VAL A 296 -31.23 -8.77 -24.07
N VAL A 297 -32.03 -9.02 -25.11
CA VAL A 297 -33.02 -10.11 -25.14
C VAL A 297 -32.36 -11.50 -25.21
N GLN A 298 -31.28 -11.64 -25.97
CA GLN A 298 -30.54 -12.92 -26.12
C GLN A 298 -29.77 -13.30 -24.85
N SER A 299 -29.29 -12.32 -24.09
CA SER A 299 -28.62 -12.51 -22.79
C SER A 299 -29.60 -12.81 -21.64
N GLY A 300 -30.87 -13.13 -21.92
CA GLY A 300 -31.86 -13.51 -20.91
C GLY A 300 -32.49 -12.35 -20.13
N GLY A 301 -32.18 -11.10 -20.48
CA GLY A 301 -32.80 -9.92 -19.90
C GLY A 301 -34.26 -9.79 -20.35
N LYS A 302 -35.21 -10.00 -19.43
CA LYS A 302 -36.63 -9.76 -19.70
C LYS A 302 -37.03 -8.28 -19.62
N ASP A 303 -36.16 -7.42 -19.11
CA ASP A 303 -36.36 -5.97 -19.02
C ASP A 303 -35.02 -5.23 -19.22
N PRO A 304 -34.91 -4.28 -20.18
CA PRO A 304 -33.67 -3.60 -20.56
C PRO A 304 -33.29 -2.44 -19.60
N ASN A 305 -33.36 -2.68 -18.30
CA ASN A 305 -33.21 -1.60 -17.31
C ASN A 305 -31.77 -1.52 -16.79
N ALA A 306 -31.20 -0.35 -17.02
CA ALA A 306 -29.87 0.14 -16.64
C ALA A 306 -28.65 -0.47 -17.34
N LEU A 307 -27.87 0.45 -17.90
CA LEU A 307 -26.73 0.27 -18.77
C LEU A 307 -25.78 1.41 -18.40
N PHE A 308 -24.48 1.16 -18.35
CA PHE A 308 -23.45 2.17 -18.14
C PHE A 308 -22.54 2.15 -19.37
N PHE A 309 -21.83 3.24 -19.63
CA PHE A 309 -20.83 3.34 -20.70
C PHE A 309 -19.53 3.79 -20.05
N LEU A 310 -18.38 3.26 -20.48
CA LEU A 310 -17.07 3.77 -20.10
C LEU A 310 -16.16 3.66 -21.33
N ASP A 311 -15.60 4.77 -21.77
CA ASP A 311 -14.71 4.82 -22.93
C ASP A 311 -13.30 4.33 -22.53
N ILE A 312 -13.08 3.02 -22.59
CA ILE A 312 -11.80 2.41 -22.20
C ILE A 312 -10.65 2.88 -23.10
N LYS A 313 -10.89 3.25 -24.36
CA LYS A 313 -9.82 3.82 -25.20
C LYS A 313 -9.44 5.20 -24.70
N GLY A 314 -10.41 6.06 -24.40
CA GLY A 314 -10.09 7.35 -23.78
C GLY A 314 -9.35 7.16 -22.45
N ALA A 315 -9.66 6.11 -21.68
CA ALA A 315 -8.98 5.81 -20.41
C ALA A 315 -7.56 5.29 -20.67
N ALA A 316 -7.36 4.42 -21.66
CA ALA A 316 -6.07 3.90 -22.07
C ALA A 316 -5.19 4.98 -22.72
N ASP A 317 -5.78 5.89 -23.50
CA ASP A 317 -5.13 7.05 -24.10
C ASP A 317 -4.75 8.07 -23.01
N LEU A 318 -5.53 8.18 -21.93
CA LEU A 318 -5.19 8.93 -20.71
C LEU A 318 -3.97 8.29 -20.04
N VAL A 319 -4.05 6.99 -19.71
CA VAL A 319 -2.96 6.23 -19.06
C VAL A 319 -1.68 6.25 -19.88
N LYS A 320 -1.73 6.02 -21.20
CA LYS A 320 -0.60 6.13 -22.13
C LYS A 320 0.07 7.50 -22.09
N ARG A 321 -0.67 8.56 -21.78
CA ARG A 321 -0.16 9.93 -21.85
C ARG A 321 0.37 10.44 -20.51
N PHE A 322 -0.19 9.99 -19.41
CA PHE A 322 0.30 10.28 -18.06
C PHE A 322 1.39 9.29 -17.62
N VAL A 323 1.40 8.07 -18.16
CA VAL A 323 2.39 7.02 -17.88
C VAL A 323 2.87 6.37 -19.19
N PRO A 324 3.59 7.11 -20.06
CA PRO A 324 4.02 6.62 -21.37
C PRO A 324 4.95 5.40 -21.30
N GLU A 325 5.50 5.12 -20.12
CA GLU A 325 6.37 3.98 -19.85
C GLU A 325 5.62 2.64 -19.79
N ILE A 326 4.30 2.65 -19.50
CA ILE A 326 3.46 1.44 -19.36
C ILE A 326 2.79 1.07 -20.69
N ILE A 327 2.40 2.05 -21.51
CA ILE A 327 1.68 1.84 -22.78
C ILE A 327 2.34 2.68 -23.88
N ASP A 328 3.54 2.29 -24.33
CA ASP A 328 4.30 3.06 -25.33
C ASP A 328 3.71 2.89 -26.75
N SER A 329 3.17 1.71 -27.06
CA SER A 329 2.74 1.35 -28.41
C SER A 329 1.23 1.10 -28.54
N ASP A 330 0.71 1.20 -29.76
CA ASP A 330 -0.64 0.72 -30.08
C ASP A 330 -0.75 -0.82 -29.93
N GLU A 331 0.40 -1.51 -29.88
CA GLU A 331 0.52 -2.94 -29.62
C GLU A 331 0.28 -3.26 -28.14
N ASP A 332 0.67 -2.38 -27.21
CA ASP A 332 0.42 -2.52 -25.77
C ASP A 332 -1.06 -2.29 -25.44
N ILE A 333 -1.70 -1.31 -26.09
CA ILE A 333 -3.15 -1.12 -26.03
C ILE A 333 -3.88 -2.37 -26.54
N LYS A 334 -3.39 -2.94 -27.65
CA LYS A 334 -3.95 -4.16 -28.21
C LYS A 334 -3.72 -5.37 -27.29
N GLY A 335 -2.56 -5.48 -26.65
CA GLY A 335 -2.21 -6.50 -25.67
C GLY A 335 -3.09 -6.40 -24.42
N PHE A 336 -3.30 -5.20 -23.88
CA PHE A 336 -4.24 -4.94 -22.80
C PHE A 336 -5.68 -5.33 -23.18
N MET A 337 -6.14 -4.94 -24.38
CA MET A 337 -7.47 -5.30 -24.86
C MET A 337 -7.62 -6.81 -25.12
N GLN A 338 -6.55 -7.50 -25.49
CA GLN A 338 -6.49 -8.97 -25.63
C GLN A 338 -6.46 -9.66 -24.25
N ALA A 339 -5.79 -9.09 -23.25
CA ALA A 339 -5.79 -9.58 -21.87
C ALA A 339 -7.17 -9.47 -21.20
N LEU A 340 -8.02 -8.54 -21.66
CA LEU A 340 -9.42 -8.43 -21.25
C LEU A 340 -10.37 -9.37 -22.03
N GLU A 341 -9.91 -10.03 -23.10
CA GLU A 341 -10.72 -10.94 -23.93
C GLU A 341 -11.21 -12.21 -23.17
N PRO A 342 -10.43 -12.81 -22.25
CA PRO A 342 -10.92 -13.89 -21.38
C PRO A 342 -12.01 -13.43 -20.40
N TRP A 343 -12.02 -12.17 -19.98
CA TRP A 343 -13.10 -11.63 -19.16
C TRP A 343 -14.41 -11.53 -19.96
N ASN A 344 -14.31 -11.22 -21.26
CA ASN A 344 -15.45 -11.26 -22.17
C ASN A 344 -16.08 -12.66 -22.30
N SER A 345 -15.27 -13.74 -22.20
CA SER A 345 -15.79 -15.12 -22.22
C SER A 345 -16.34 -15.58 -20.86
N LEU A 346 -15.77 -15.10 -19.74
CA LEU A 346 -16.26 -15.32 -18.37
C LEU A 346 -17.69 -14.80 -18.13
N PHE A 347 -18.08 -13.69 -18.78
CA PHE A 347 -19.39 -13.06 -18.54
C PHE A 347 -20.45 -13.33 -19.61
N GLY A 348 -20.07 -13.97 -20.73
CA GLY A 348 -21.00 -14.38 -21.79
C GLY A 348 -21.90 -15.58 -21.45
N ALA A 349 -21.66 -16.25 -20.32
CA ALA A 349 -22.29 -17.54 -19.99
C ALA A 349 -23.08 -17.55 -18.67
N SER A 350 -23.83 -16.48 -18.33
CA SER A 350 -24.83 -16.60 -17.26
C SER A 350 -26.13 -17.19 -17.83
N ARG A 351 -26.52 -18.39 -17.40
CA ARG A 351 -27.84 -18.97 -17.67
C ARG A 351 -28.64 -19.08 -16.38
N GLN A 352 -29.76 -18.36 -16.30
CA GLN A 352 -30.76 -18.59 -15.25
C GLN A 352 -31.50 -19.90 -15.46
N SER A 353 -31.52 -20.75 -14.43
CA SER A 353 -32.44 -21.89 -14.36
C SER A 353 -33.85 -21.40 -13.99
N LYS A 354 -34.89 -22.08 -14.49
CA LYS A 354 -36.30 -21.69 -14.31
C LYS A 354 -36.87 -21.92 -12.90
N GLN A 355 -36.09 -22.42 -11.93
CA GLN A 355 -36.64 -22.95 -10.66
C GLN A 355 -36.26 -22.19 -9.37
N GLY A 356 -35.74 -20.97 -9.47
CA GLY A 356 -35.34 -20.18 -8.29
C GLY A 356 -33.82 -20.04 -8.22
N THR A 357 -33.39 -19.09 -7.40
CA THR A 357 -32.07 -18.45 -7.40
C THR A 357 -30.92 -19.41 -7.06
N GLU A 358 -30.51 -20.22 -8.03
CA GLU A 358 -29.16 -20.79 -8.09
C GLU A 358 -28.50 -20.24 -9.36
N GLY A 359 -27.63 -19.25 -9.17
CA GLY A 359 -26.68 -18.82 -10.19
C GLY A 359 -25.54 -19.81 -10.20
N LYS A 360 -25.54 -20.74 -11.16
CA LYS A 360 -24.39 -21.60 -11.39
C LYS A 360 -23.42 -20.89 -12.32
N LEU A 361 -22.28 -20.47 -11.80
CA LEU A 361 -21.12 -20.06 -12.60
C LEU A 361 -20.39 -21.33 -13.03
N ASP A 362 -20.48 -21.70 -14.30
CA ASP A 362 -19.58 -22.67 -14.90
C ASP A 362 -18.41 -21.89 -15.54
N PHE A 363 -17.26 -21.91 -14.87
CA PHE A 363 -16.02 -21.32 -15.36
C PHE A 363 -15.44 -22.22 -16.45
N ASN A 364 -15.42 -21.74 -17.69
CA ASN A 364 -14.70 -22.40 -18.76
C ASN A 364 -13.59 -21.46 -19.22
N VAL A 365 -12.56 -21.36 -18.39
CA VAL A 365 -11.36 -20.57 -18.68
C VAL A 365 -10.50 -21.40 -19.61
N ASP A 366 -10.36 -20.95 -20.85
CA ASP A 366 -9.39 -21.51 -21.80
C ASP A 366 -8.00 -21.00 -21.42
N LEU A 367 -7.41 -21.62 -20.39
CA LEU A 367 -6.14 -21.21 -19.77
C LEU A 367 -4.99 -21.13 -20.77
N ASP A 368 -5.07 -21.86 -21.88
CA ASP A 368 -4.10 -21.83 -22.97
C ASP A 368 -4.09 -20.48 -23.74
N LYS A 369 -5.10 -19.63 -23.53
CA LYS A 369 -5.24 -18.31 -24.15
C LYS A 369 -5.15 -17.14 -23.16
N VAL A 370 -5.03 -17.43 -21.86
CA VAL A 370 -4.86 -16.40 -20.85
C VAL A 370 -3.38 -16.13 -20.69
N ASP A 371 -2.92 -14.97 -21.13
CA ASP A 371 -1.57 -14.51 -20.84
C ASP A 371 -1.50 -14.00 -19.40
N LEU A 372 -1.40 -14.96 -18.48
CA LEU A 372 -1.36 -14.72 -17.03
C LEU A 372 -0.11 -13.92 -16.62
N ASP A 373 0.95 -13.94 -17.41
CA ASP A 373 2.14 -13.11 -17.21
C ASP A 373 1.87 -11.65 -17.59
N ALA A 374 1.16 -11.39 -18.68
CA ALA A 374 0.74 -10.03 -19.07
C ALA A 374 -0.28 -9.44 -18.09
N MET A 375 -1.25 -10.25 -17.64
CA MET A 375 -2.19 -9.83 -16.58
C MET A 375 -1.46 -9.63 -15.24
N GLY A 376 -0.57 -10.54 -14.86
CA GLY A 376 0.22 -10.43 -13.64
C GLY A 376 1.07 -9.17 -13.61
N LYS A 377 1.67 -8.79 -14.74
CA LYS A 377 2.40 -7.51 -14.90
C LYS A 377 1.48 -6.30 -14.83
N PHE A 378 0.35 -6.33 -15.54
CA PHE A 378 -0.62 -5.23 -15.52
C PHE A 378 -1.19 -4.97 -14.13
N PHE A 379 -1.55 -6.03 -13.37
CA PHE A 379 -2.05 -5.88 -12.01
C PHE A 379 -0.93 -5.53 -11.02
N ALA A 380 0.27 -6.12 -11.14
CA ALA A 380 1.42 -5.77 -10.29
C ALA A 380 1.94 -4.34 -10.52
N GLU A 381 1.70 -3.74 -11.69
CA GLU A 381 1.99 -2.33 -11.99
C GLU A 381 0.84 -1.40 -11.61
N ALA A 382 -0.42 -1.84 -11.72
CA ALA A 382 -1.61 -1.06 -11.31
C ALA A 382 -1.89 -1.07 -9.79
N THR A 383 -1.25 -1.96 -9.03
CA THR A 383 -1.31 -2.00 -7.55
C THR A 383 -0.06 -1.41 -6.88
N LYS A 384 0.84 -0.74 -7.63
CA LYS A 384 1.71 0.31 -7.07
C LYS A 384 0.85 1.58 -7.07
N GLU A 385 0.30 2.12 -6.00
CA GLU A 385 0.79 2.35 -4.65
C GLU A 385 -0.41 2.52 -3.68
N GLU A 386 -0.15 2.42 -2.38
CA GLU A 386 -1.12 2.49 -1.28
C GLU A 386 -1.30 3.92 -0.70
N ALA A 387 -2.51 4.21 -0.22
CA ALA A 387 -2.87 5.31 0.68
C ALA A 387 -3.13 4.76 2.11
N PRO A 388 -3.86 5.45 3.01
CA PRO A 388 -3.42 6.18 4.20
C PRO A 388 -2.86 5.35 5.39
N VAL A 389 -2.21 4.21 5.13
CA VAL A 389 -1.68 3.28 6.14
C VAL A 389 -0.47 3.82 6.93
N ALA A 390 0.17 4.91 6.49
CA ALA A 390 1.51 5.32 6.97
C ALA A 390 1.62 5.71 8.46
N GLU A 391 0.65 6.40 9.05
CA GLU A 391 0.71 6.73 10.49
C GLU A 391 0.49 5.49 11.35
N GLU A 392 -0.45 4.63 10.95
CA GLU A 392 -0.73 3.39 11.66
C GLU A 392 0.40 2.37 11.47
N SER A 393 0.99 2.24 10.28
CA SER A 393 2.13 1.35 10.02
C SER A 393 3.42 1.83 10.67
N SER A 394 3.68 3.14 10.70
CA SER A 394 4.80 3.72 11.46
C SER A 394 4.61 3.49 12.96
N ALA A 395 3.39 3.67 13.47
CA ALA A 395 3.08 3.42 14.87
C ALA A 395 3.18 1.92 15.22
N LEU A 396 2.72 1.03 14.35
CA LEU A 396 2.87 -0.42 14.49
C LEU A 396 4.34 -0.86 14.40
N SER A 397 5.13 -0.26 13.53
CA SER A 397 6.57 -0.52 13.45
C SER A 397 7.30 -0.08 14.72
N SER A 398 6.92 1.07 15.27
CA SER A 398 7.42 1.57 16.55
C SER A 398 6.98 0.67 17.72
N LEU A 399 5.76 0.16 17.69
CA LEU A 399 5.26 -0.82 18.65
C LEU A 399 6.06 -2.12 18.60
N LYS A 400 6.37 -2.64 17.40
CA LYS A 400 7.26 -3.81 17.25
C LYS A 400 8.64 -3.53 17.83
N ALA A 401 9.23 -2.37 17.57
CA ALA A 401 10.51 -1.98 18.16
C ALA A 401 10.46 -1.95 19.70
N ASN A 402 9.35 -1.47 20.28
CA ASN A 402 9.13 -1.54 21.72
C ASN A 402 9.05 -3.00 22.22
N MET A 403 8.37 -3.89 21.49
CA MET A 403 8.29 -5.32 21.85
C MET A 403 9.68 -5.97 21.89
N TYR A 404 10.51 -5.73 20.87
CA TYR A 404 11.89 -6.23 20.84
C TYR A 404 12.75 -5.63 21.97
N THR A 405 12.59 -4.33 22.25
CA THR A 405 13.29 -3.68 23.37
C THR A 405 12.94 -4.35 24.70
N VAL A 406 11.65 -4.69 24.92
CA VAL A 406 11.21 -5.43 26.11
C VAL A 406 11.79 -6.85 26.12
N GLN A 407 11.86 -7.52 24.97
CA GLN A 407 12.47 -8.84 24.86
C GLN A 407 13.92 -8.81 25.33
N THR A 408 14.72 -7.86 24.83
CA THR A 408 16.11 -7.67 25.26
C THR A 408 16.20 -7.43 26.76
N MET A 409 15.37 -6.56 27.34
CA MET A 409 15.36 -6.32 28.80
C MET A 409 15.08 -7.61 29.60
N VAL A 410 14.11 -8.42 29.14
CA VAL A 410 13.74 -9.69 29.78
C VAL A 410 14.86 -10.74 29.63
N GLU A 411 15.51 -10.80 28.48
CA GLU A 411 16.61 -11.72 28.23
C GLU A 411 17.88 -11.37 29.01
N THR A 412 18.22 -10.07 29.10
CA THR A 412 19.30 -9.59 29.97
C THR A 412 19.04 -9.96 31.43
N PHE A 413 17.80 -9.76 31.91
CA PHE A 413 17.41 -10.23 33.24
C PHE A 413 17.65 -11.74 33.39
N GLY A 414 17.25 -12.54 32.39
CA GLY A 414 17.43 -13.99 32.37
C GLY A 414 18.91 -14.39 32.51
N VAL A 415 19.81 -13.71 31.79
CA VAL A 415 21.26 -13.94 31.88
C VAL A 415 21.79 -13.66 33.29
N ASP A 416 21.41 -12.54 33.88
CA ASP A 416 21.86 -12.13 35.22
C ASP A 416 21.32 -13.04 36.34
N HIS A 417 20.16 -13.66 36.12
CA HIS A 417 19.46 -14.47 37.12
C HIS A 417 19.56 -15.98 36.86
N GLY A 418 20.51 -16.42 36.05
CA GLY A 418 20.79 -17.85 35.86
C GLY A 418 19.70 -18.60 35.09
N GLY A 419 19.10 -17.94 34.10
CA GLY A 419 18.08 -18.48 33.19
C GLY A 419 16.64 -18.35 33.70
N TYR A 420 16.40 -17.56 34.75
CA TYR A 420 15.04 -17.27 35.24
C TYR A 420 14.60 -15.87 34.81
N TYR A 421 13.36 -15.76 34.35
CA TYR A 421 12.75 -14.52 33.90
C TYR A 421 11.95 -13.84 35.04
N PRO A 422 11.65 -12.54 34.94
CA PRO A 422 10.93 -11.82 35.99
C PRO A 422 9.47 -12.32 36.12
N LYS A 423 8.89 -12.28 37.32
CA LYS A 423 7.51 -12.73 37.57
C LYS A 423 6.45 -11.69 37.18
N ASN A 424 6.88 -10.47 36.93
CA ASN A 424 6.05 -9.34 36.53
C ASN A 424 6.93 -8.16 36.11
N VAL A 425 6.32 -7.15 35.52
CA VAL A 425 6.98 -5.93 35.07
C VAL A 425 7.67 -5.16 36.21
N ALA A 426 7.11 -5.17 37.43
CA ALA A 426 7.70 -4.44 38.56
C ALA A 426 9.04 -5.06 39.01
N GLU A 427 9.16 -6.38 38.97
CA GLU A 427 10.42 -7.10 39.23
C GLU A 427 11.46 -6.77 38.15
N LEU A 428 11.06 -6.81 36.86
CA LEU A 428 11.94 -6.41 35.75
C LEU A 428 12.44 -4.98 35.93
N GLN A 429 11.55 -4.02 36.19
CA GLN A 429 11.91 -2.62 36.36
C GLN A 429 12.86 -2.41 37.54
N THR A 430 12.62 -3.07 38.66
CA THR A 430 13.45 -2.96 39.87
C THR A 430 14.87 -3.46 39.64
N ALA A 431 15.02 -4.58 38.91
CA ALA A 431 16.32 -5.15 38.58
C ALA A 431 17.05 -4.35 37.50
N ALA A 432 16.36 -4.01 36.40
CA ALA A 432 16.90 -3.27 35.26
C ALA A 432 17.34 -1.84 35.62
N SER A 433 16.72 -1.24 36.64
CA SER A 433 17.03 0.12 37.12
C SER A 433 18.11 0.14 38.21
N GLN A 434 18.71 -1.00 38.60
CA GLN A 434 19.83 -1.00 39.53
C GLN A 434 21.05 -0.33 38.88
N PRO A 435 21.83 0.49 39.62
CA PRO A 435 23.01 1.16 39.08
C PRO A 435 24.06 0.24 38.44
N GLU A 436 24.11 -1.02 38.87
CA GLU A 436 25.06 -2.03 38.41
C GLU A 436 24.62 -2.71 37.10
N ALA A 437 23.34 -2.60 36.74
CA ALA A 437 22.73 -3.32 35.63
C ALA A 437 22.37 -2.40 34.46
N ASP A 438 21.76 -1.23 34.76
CA ASP A 438 21.47 -0.11 33.86
C ASP A 438 20.98 -0.51 32.44
N TYR A 439 20.11 -1.52 32.35
CA TYR A 439 19.52 -1.97 31.08
C TYR A 439 18.04 -1.60 30.95
N TRP A 440 17.50 -0.80 31.89
CA TRP A 440 16.14 -0.28 31.76
C TRP A 440 16.06 0.76 30.64
N LYS A 441 15.20 0.52 29.65
CA LYS A 441 14.91 1.45 28.57
C LYS A 441 13.51 2.02 28.71
N ALA A 442 13.40 3.35 28.62
CA ALA A 442 12.11 4.00 28.52
C ALA A 442 11.49 3.69 27.15
N LEU A 443 10.21 3.37 27.13
CA LEU A 443 9.45 3.10 25.91
C LEU A 443 8.53 4.28 25.61
N ASN A 444 8.37 4.62 24.35
CA ASN A 444 7.43 5.65 23.90
C ASN A 444 6.19 4.98 23.33
N ASN A 445 4.99 5.44 23.72
CA ASN A 445 3.74 4.96 23.14
C ASN A 445 3.54 5.63 21.76
N PRO A 446 3.56 4.88 20.65
CA PRO A 446 3.47 5.47 19.31
C PRO A 446 2.06 5.93 18.93
N PHE A 447 1.03 5.59 19.71
CA PHE A 447 -0.36 6.00 19.45
C PHE A 447 -0.82 7.14 20.38
N GLN A 448 0.08 7.70 21.17
CA GLN A 448 -0.25 8.74 22.14
C GLN A 448 0.49 10.04 21.80
N ASP A 449 -0.26 11.11 21.58
CA ASP A 449 0.31 12.43 21.28
C ASP A 449 1.26 12.86 22.42
N SER A 450 2.50 13.14 22.03
CA SER A 450 3.62 13.47 22.92
C SER A 450 3.40 14.66 23.86
N GLU A 451 2.35 15.47 23.64
CA GLU A 451 2.05 16.67 24.41
C GLU A 451 1.47 16.40 25.82
N ASN A 452 0.93 15.20 26.08
CA ASN A 452 0.42 14.80 27.41
C ASN A 452 1.28 13.70 28.06
N SER A 453 2.60 13.91 28.06
CA SER A 453 3.66 12.98 28.47
C SER A 453 3.77 12.71 29.98
N ASP A 454 2.65 12.65 30.70
CA ASP A 454 2.65 12.19 32.09
C ASP A 454 2.75 10.65 32.11
N SER A 455 3.94 10.15 31.75
CA SER A 455 4.48 8.80 31.97
C SER A 455 3.44 7.67 32.01
N SER A 456 2.69 7.51 30.93
CA SER A 456 1.81 6.36 30.76
C SER A 456 2.66 5.12 30.61
N VAL A 457 2.69 4.29 31.65
CA VAL A 457 3.28 2.95 31.66
C VAL A 457 3.00 2.23 30.33
N VAL A 458 4.04 2.09 29.49
CA VAL A 458 3.94 1.44 28.16
C VAL A 458 4.05 -0.08 28.29
N LEU A 459 4.74 -0.58 29.31
CA LEU A 459 4.89 -2.01 29.59
C LEU A 459 4.01 -2.43 30.78
N ILE A 460 3.08 -3.35 30.58
CA ILE A 460 2.17 -3.86 31.63
C ILE A 460 2.15 -5.39 31.69
N ASN A 461 1.71 -5.97 32.81
CA ASN A 461 1.51 -7.43 32.84
C ASN A 461 0.29 -7.80 32.00
N LYS A 462 0.35 -8.96 31.35
CA LYS A 462 -0.78 -9.50 30.59
C LYS A 462 -2.03 -9.71 31.44
N ALA A 463 -1.87 -10.00 32.74
CA ALA A 463 -2.98 -10.15 33.68
C ALA A 463 -3.75 -8.84 33.93
N ASP A 464 -3.13 -7.68 33.69
CA ASP A 464 -3.73 -6.36 33.88
C ASP A 464 -4.39 -5.83 32.58
N TYR A 465 -4.30 -6.59 31.47
CA TYR A 465 -4.85 -6.20 30.18
C TYR A 465 -6.38 -6.32 30.16
N ILE A 466 -7.02 -5.21 29.78
CA ILE A 466 -8.44 -5.12 29.47
C ILE A 466 -8.51 -4.52 28.07
N ALA A 467 -9.09 -5.24 27.10
CA ALA A 467 -9.16 -4.77 25.72
C ALA A 467 -9.92 -3.44 25.64
N GLY A 468 -9.33 -2.45 24.98
CA GLY A 468 -9.88 -1.11 24.86
C GLY A 468 -8.83 -0.10 24.40
N PRO A 469 -9.26 1.02 23.78
CA PRO A 469 -8.37 2.01 23.15
C PRO A 469 -7.38 2.66 24.14
N GLU A 470 -7.65 2.63 25.44
CA GLU A 470 -6.71 3.06 26.49
C GLU A 470 -5.44 2.20 26.57
N MET A 471 -5.47 1.02 25.97
CA MET A 471 -4.35 0.09 25.89
C MET A 471 -3.52 0.27 24.61
N ALA A 472 -3.98 1.08 23.65
CA ALA A 472 -3.31 1.24 22.36
C ALA A 472 -1.83 1.61 22.52
N GLY A 473 -0.96 0.89 21.79
CA GLY A 473 0.49 1.09 21.79
C GLY A 473 1.26 0.56 23.00
N LYS A 474 0.60 -0.09 23.94
CA LYS A 474 1.28 -0.73 25.07
C LYS A 474 1.86 -2.09 24.67
N VAL A 475 2.86 -2.53 25.42
CA VAL A 475 3.47 -3.85 25.35
C VAL A 475 3.04 -4.67 26.56
N LEU A 476 2.60 -5.90 26.32
CA LEU A 476 2.17 -6.85 27.36
C LEU A 476 3.28 -7.85 27.64
N TYR A 477 3.52 -8.12 28.93
CA TYR A 477 4.41 -9.18 29.39
C TYR A 477 3.63 -10.31 30.07
N GLU A 478 3.77 -11.54 29.56
CA GLU A 478 3.18 -12.75 30.14
C GLU A 478 4.28 -13.72 30.59
N PRO A 479 4.58 -13.80 31.89
CA PRO A 479 5.47 -14.82 32.42
C PRO A 479 4.74 -16.17 32.52
N ILE A 480 5.34 -17.23 32.01
CA ILE A 480 4.83 -18.60 32.17
C ILE A 480 5.54 -19.26 33.33
N ILE A 481 4.81 -19.41 34.44
CA ILE A 481 5.30 -19.97 35.69
C ILE A 481 5.20 -21.50 35.63
N ASP A 482 6.31 -22.19 35.85
CA ASP A 482 6.39 -23.65 35.94
C ASP A 482 5.76 -24.19 37.25
N GLU A 483 5.67 -25.52 37.37
CA GLU A 483 5.12 -26.18 38.57
C GLU A 483 5.89 -25.85 39.86
N ASN A 484 7.13 -25.35 39.76
CA ASN A 484 7.99 -24.98 40.87
C ASN A 484 7.91 -23.48 41.23
N GLY A 485 7.06 -22.71 40.55
CA GLY A 485 6.94 -21.27 40.77
C GLY A 485 8.04 -20.43 40.12
N LYS A 486 8.77 -20.98 39.15
CA LYS A 486 9.85 -20.31 38.40
C LYS A 486 9.36 -19.93 37.00
N VAL A 487 9.80 -18.77 36.51
CA VAL A 487 9.50 -18.34 35.14
C VAL A 487 10.66 -18.75 34.26
N THR A 488 10.46 -19.76 33.41
CA THR A 488 11.46 -20.22 32.43
C THR A 488 11.04 -19.93 31.00
N VAL A 489 9.79 -19.50 30.81
CA VAL A 489 9.23 -19.09 29.53
C VAL A 489 8.49 -17.78 29.69
N TYR A 490 8.51 -16.92 28.68
CA TYR A 490 7.72 -15.70 28.65
C TYR A 490 7.13 -15.44 27.26
N ARG A 491 6.12 -14.57 27.20
CA ARG A 491 5.56 -14.05 25.96
C ARG A 491 5.44 -12.53 26.02
N ILE A 492 5.71 -11.88 24.89
CA ILE A 492 5.55 -10.44 24.72
C ILE A 492 4.58 -10.18 23.58
N PHE A 493 3.63 -9.27 23.81
CA PHE A 493 2.64 -8.89 22.82
C PHE A 493 2.60 -7.37 22.65
N GLY A 494 2.31 -6.90 21.44
CA GLY A 494 1.95 -5.51 21.16
C GLY A 494 0.43 -5.32 21.23
N ILE A 495 -0.02 -4.08 21.42
CA ILE A 495 -1.43 -3.71 21.38
C ILE A 495 -1.62 -2.65 20.30
N ASP A 496 -2.48 -2.94 19.32
CA ASP A 496 -2.76 -2.07 18.17
C ASP A 496 -3.55 -0.79 18.54
N SER A 497 -3.89 0.00 17.53
CA SER A 497 -4.64 1.25 17.64
C SER A 497 -6.03 1.08 18.26
N GLU A 498 -6.63 -0.11 18.13
CA GLU A 498 -7.96 -0.44 18.66
C GLU A 498 -7.91 -0.95 20.11
N GLY A 499 -6.72 -1.16 20.66
CA GLY A 499 -6.55 -1.74 21.98
C GLY A 499 -6.63 -3.27 22.00
N ILE A 500 -6.51 -3.91 20.83
CA ILE A 500 -6.52 -5.35 20.65
C ILE A 500 -5.08 -5.85 20.57
N ILE A 501 -4.85 -7.10 20.97
CA ILE A 501 -3.53 -7.70 20.84
C ILE A 501 -3.17 -7.74 19.35
N PHE A 502 -2.05 -7.09 19.00
CA PHE A 502 -1.57 -6.95 17.64
C PHE A 502 -1.38 -8.33 16.98
N SER A 503 -1.95 -8.47 15.78
CA SER A 503 -1.80 -9.65 14.93
C SER A 503 -1.22 -9.27 13.58
N GLU A 504 -0.26 -10.06 13.09
CA GLU A 504 0.32 -9.94 11.76
C GLU A 504 -0.16 -11.15 10.94
N ASP A 505 -0.73 -10.90 9.77
CA ASP A 505 -1.31 -11.94 8.90
C ASP A 505 -2.39 -12.82 9.56
N GLY A 506 -3.09 -12.27 10.57
CA GLY A 506 -4.13 -12.97 11.31
C GLY A 506 -3.61 -13.88 12.44
N GLU A 507 -2.31 -13.92 12.65
CA GLU A 507 -1.68 -14.59 13.79
C GLU A 507 -1.21 -13.56 14.83
N VAL A 508 -1.43 -13.86 16.11
CA VAL A 508 -0.99 -12.98 17.20
C VAL A 508 0.53 -12.93 17.22
N LEU A 509 1.12 -11.76 16.95
CA LEU A 509 2.56 -11.61 16.99
C LEU A 509 3.03 -11.75 18.44
N THR A 510 3.77 -12.81 18.71
CA THR A 510 4.24 -13.17 20.04
C THR A 510 5.75 -13.36 19.99
N LEU A 511 6.51 -12.59 20.78
CA LEU A 511 7.92 -12.87 21.01
C LEU A 511 8.03 -13.80 22.23
N THR A 512 8.67 -14.94 22.05
CA THR A 512 8.82 -16.00 23.05
C THR A 512 10.24 -16.56 23.01
N ASN A 513 10.67 -17.18 24.09
CA ASN A 513 11.95 -17.90 24.19
C ASN A 513 11.79 -19.43 24.00
N GLU A 514 10.61 -19.90 23.53
CA GLU A 514 10.31 -21.32 23.24
C GLU A 514 10.88 -21.81 21.91
#